data_AF-A0A7C7FZ41-F1
#
_entry.id   AF-A0A7C7FZ41-F1
#
_cell.length_a   1.000
_cell.length_b   1.000
_cell.length_c   1.000
_cell.angle_alpha   90.00
_cell.angle_beta   90.00
_cell.angle_gamma   90.00
#
_symmetry.space_group_name_H-M   'P 1'
#
loop_
_entity.id
_entity.type
_entity.pdbx_description
1 polymer ?
#
loop_
_entity_poly.entity_id
_entity_poly.type
_entity_poly.pdbx_seq_one_letter_code
_entity_poly.pdbx_strand_id
1 'polypeptide(L)'
;MSYFKTKQALITQLLGASIPNITSSDIAFENEDFDPKNKSLWLACYFIPATTDMMGKSSTSSDEQRGVFQVSVFTSLNGDDYDNAQLQTIDSVLSAFQYNSSTVYNTQK
;
A
#
# COMPACT_ATOMS: atom_id res chain seq x y z
N MET A 1 -3.23 8.57 16.39
CA MET A 1 -2.42 8.65 15.15
C MET A 1 -3.23 9.39 14.09
N SER A 2 -2.62 10.07 13.10
CA SER A 2 -3.40 10.71 12.01
C SER A 2 -3.50 9.76 10.83
N TYR A 3 -4.73 9.41 10.40
CA TYR A 3 -4.95 8.54 9.23
C TYR A 3 -4.26 9.07 7.97
N PHE A 4 -4.29 10.40 7.76
CA PHE A 4 -3.59 11.04 6.64
C PHE A 4 -2.08 10.76 6.69
N LYS A 5 -1.44 10.96 7.84
CA LYS A 5 0.01 10.73 7.98
C LYS A 5 0.37 9.25 7.85
N THR A 6 -0.48 8.36 8.37
CA THR A 6 -0.31 6.90 8.21
C THR A 6 -0.42 6.48 6.75
N LYS A 7 -1.44 6.96 6.01
CA LYS A 7 -1.57 6.72 4.57
C LYS A 7 -0.35 7.24 3.80
N GLN A 8 0.11 8.45 4.10
CA GLN A 8 1.29 9.04 3.45
C GLN A 8 2.58 8.25 3.75
N ALA A 9 2.77 7.74 4.97
CA ALA A 9 3.93 6.90 5.29
C ALA A 9 3.96 5.61 4.46
N LEU A 10 2.82 4.93 4.37
CA LEU A 10 2.67 3.67 3.65
C LEU A 10 2.84 3.85 2.13
N ILE A 11 2.23 4.91 1.57
CA ILE A 11 2.39 5.24 0.15
C ILE A 11 3.84 5.63 -0.16
N THR A 12 4.49 6.41 0.72
CA THR A 12 5.90 6.79 0.54
C THR A 12 6.82 5.57 0.56
N GLN A 13 6.56 4.61 1.46
CA GLN A 13 7.30 3.34 1.51
C GLN A 13 7.13 2.55 0.21
N LEU A 14 5.89 2.45 -0.30
CA LEU A 14 5.61 1.75 -1.55
C LEU A 14 6.27 2.43 -2.76
N LEU A 15 6.20 3.77 -2.84
CA LEU A 15 6.82 4.54 -3.93
C LEU A 15 8.34 4.52 -3.88
N GLY A 16 8.93 4.38 -2.68
CA GLY A 16 10.36 4.21 -2.50
C GLY A 16 10.85 2.78 -2.79
N ALA A 17 9.95 1.81 -2.93
CA ALA A 17 10.30 0.44 -3.27
C ALA A 17 10.73 0.36 -4.73
N SER A 18 11.86 -0.31 -4.98
CA SER A 18 12.29 -0.62 -6.35
C SER A 18 11.55 -1.88 -6.83
N ILE A 19 10.32 -1.70 -7.30
CA ILE A 19 9.50 -2.77 -7.87
C ILE A 19 9.80 -2.82 -9.38
N PRO A 20 10.32 -3.94 -9.91
CA PRO A 20 10.64 -4.05 -11.34
C PRO A 20 9.43 -3.76 -12.22
N ASN A 21 9.64 -2.97 -13.30
CA ASN A 21 8.61 -2.64 -14.29
C ASN A 21 7.36 -1.94 -13.73
N ILE A 22 7.43 -1.40 -12.50
CA ILE A 22 6.40 -0.58 -11.88
C ILE A 22 6.98 0.79 -11.57
N THR A 23 6.31 1.83 -12.06
CA THR A 23 6.57 3.22 -11.68
C THR A 23 5.38 3.78 -10.91
N SER A 24 5.53 4.98 -10.36
CA SER A 24 4.42 5.68 -9.69
C SER A 24 3.19 5.86 -10.59
N SER A 25 3.38 5.89 -11.92
CA SER A 25 2.28 6.00 -12.88
C SER A 25 1.51 4.69 -13.07
N ASP A 26 2.06 3.57 -12.63
CA ASP A 26 1.47 2.22 -12.72
C ASP A 26 0.73 1.83 -11.44
N ILE A 27 0.57 2.77 -10.50
CA ILE A 27 -0.12 2.57 -9.22
C ILE A 27 -1.45 3.33 -9.24
N ALA A 28 -2.54 2.60 -9.11
CA ALA A 28 -3.86 3.13 -8.88
C ALA A 28 -4.02 3.49 -7.39
N PHE A 29 -4.22 4.77 -7.11
CA PHE A 29 -4.48 5.29 -5.77
C PHE A 29 -5.98 5.45 -5.51
N GLU A 30 -6.38 5.36 -4.24
CA GLU A 30 -7.76 5.60 -3.86
C GLU A 30 -8.22 7.02 -4.20
N ASN A 31 -9.44 7.10 -4.75
CA ASN A 31 -10.10 8.35 -5.17
C ASN A 31 -9.40 9.12 -6.29
N GLU A 32 -8.48 8.46 -7.01
CA GLU A 32 -7.85 9.00 -8.21
C GLU A 32 -8.28 8.18 -9.43
N ASP A 33 -8.47 8.86 -10.56
CA ASP A 33 -8.74 8.17 -11.82
C ASP A 33 -7.47 7.48 -12.32
N PHE A 34 -7.57 6.18 -12.58
CA PHE A 34 -6.48 5.37 -13.12
C PHE A 34 -6.94 4.68 -14.40
N ASP A 35 -6.20 4.89 -15.50
CA ASP A 35 -6.44 4.19 -16.76
C ASP A 35 -5.48 2.98 -16.88
N PRO A 36 -5.99 1.74 -16.73
CA PRO A 36 -5.18 0.53 -16.90
C PRO A 36 -4.94 0.18 -18.39
N LYS A 37 -5.49 0.95 -19.34
CA LYS A 37 -5.40 0.61 -20.77
C LYS A 37 -3.95 0.55 -21.23
N ASN A 38 -3.62 -0.53 -21.94
CA ASN A 38 -2.28 -0.86 -22.45
C ASN A 38 -1.21 -1.14 -21.37
N LYS A 39 -1.59 -1.28 -20.09
CA LYS A 39 -0.64 -1.69 -19.05
C LYS A 39 -0.59 -3.21 -18.96
N SER A 40 0.61 -3.77 -19.08
CA SER A 40 0.86 -5.20 -18.89
C SER A 40 0.92 -5.57 -17.41
N LEU A 41 1.32 -4.64 -16.54
CA LEU A 41 1.46 -4.82 -15.11
C LEU A 41 1.11 -3.50 -14.40
N TRP A 42 0.30 -3.56 -13.34
CA TRP A 42 -0.05 -2.41 -12.52
C TRP A 42 -0.46 -2.83 -11.11
N LEU A 43 -0.44 -1.87 -10.18
CA LEU A 43 -0.79 -2.08 -8.77
C LEU A 43 -2.03 -1.28 -8.40
N ALA A 44 -2.91 -1.83 -7.55
CA ALA A 44 -3.94 -1.05 -6.86
C ALA A 44 -3.64 -0.99 -5.37
N CYS A 45 -3.72 0.20 -4.79
CA CYS A 45 -3.41 0.41 -3.39
C CYS A 45 -4.63 0.95 -2.65
N TYR A 46 -5.02 0.25 -1.59
CA TYR A 46 -6.13 0.62 -0.73
C TYR A 46 -5.68 0.75 0.72
N PHE A 47 -6.09 1.83 1.37
CA PHE A 47 -5.84 2.10 2.77
C PHE A 47 -7.17 2.01 3.52
N ILE A 48 -7.35 0.89 4.25
CA ILE A 48 -8.54 0.63 5.04
C ILE A 48 -8.21 0.99 6.50
N PRO A 49 -8.60 2.19 6.98
CA PRO A 49 -8.35 2.59 8.36
C PRO A 49 -9.18 1.75 9.33
N ALA A 50 -8.69 1.62 10.56
CA ALA A 50 -9.53 1.16 11.66
C ALA A 50 -10.65 2.19 11.89
N THR A 51 -11.91 1.77 11.88
CA THR A 51 -13.03 2.62 12.31
C THR A 51 -13.30 2.34 13.78
N THR A 52 -13.11 3.35 14.62
CA THR A 52 -13.47 3.28 16.04
C THR A 52 -14.75 4.04 16.27
N ASP A 53 -15.81 3.36 16.71
CA ASP A 53 -17.00 4.02 17.25
C ASP A 53 -16.62 4.59 18.63
N MET A 54 -16.52 5.91 18.74
CA MET A 54 -16.18 6.59 19.99
C MET A 54 -17.24 6.36 21.06
N MET A 55 -17.08 5.34 21.90
CA MET A 55 -17.79 5.24 23.18
C MET A 55 -16.84 5.59 24.34
N GLY A 56 -16.86 6.87 24.75
CA GLY A 56 -16.52 7.30 26.11
C GLY A 56 -15.03 7.37 26.47
N LYS A 57 -14.61 8.52 27.02
CA LYS A 57 -13.23 8.80 27.47
C LYS A 57 -12.85 7.98 28.70
N SER A 58 -11.72 7.28 28.64
CA SER A 58 -10.87 7.02 29.81
C SER A 58 -9.45 7.49 29.48
N SER A 59 -8.85 8.28 30.36
CA SER A 59 -7.55 8.96 30.14
C SER A 59 -6.36 7.99 30.00
N THR A 60 -6.58 6.71 30.29
CA THR A 60 -5.61 5.61 30.21
C THR A 60 -5.88 4.64 29.04
N SER A 61 -6.94 4.87 28.26
CA SER A 61 -7.25 4.02 27.11
C SER A 61 -6.47 4.48 25.89
N SER A 62 -5.43 3.73 25.51
CA SER A 62 -4.83 3.83 24.18
C SER A 62 -5.58 2.90 23.23
N ASP A 63 -6.25 3.46 22.22
CA ASP A 63 -6.78 2.66 21.12
C ASP A 63 -5.65 2.30 20.16
N GLU A 64 -5.31 1.01 20.08
CA GLU A 64 -4.52 0.48 18.96
C GLU A 64 -5.38 0.53 17.69
N GLN A 65 -5.15 1.53 16.85
CA GLN A 65 -5.81 1.65 15.55
C GLN A 65 -5.20 0.66 14.55
N ARG A 66 -5.67 -0.59 14.57
CA ARG A 66 -5.26 -1.66 13.65
C ARG A 66 -6.02 -1.58 12.33
N GLY A 67 -5.41 -0.94 11.32
CA GLY A 67 -5.92 -0.90 9.95
C GLY A 67 -5.27 -1.93 9.04
N VAL A 68 -5.73 -1.99 7.79
CA VAL A 68 -5.15 -2.83 6.74
C VAL A 68 -4.72 -1.96 5.57
N PHE A 69 -3.50 -2.18 5.08
CA PHE A 69 -3.04 -1.63 3.81
C PHE A 69 -2.98 -2.77 2.81
N GLN A 70 -3.80 -2.67 1.76
CA GLN A 70 -3.93 -3.71 0.75
C GLN A 70 -3.30 -3.24 -0.56
N VAL A 71 -2.37 -4.03 -1.08
CA VAL A 71 -1.79 -3.84 -2.41
C VAL A 71 -2.18 -5.04 -3.27
N SER A 72 -2.91 -4.78 -4.36
CA SER A 72 -3.30 -5.79 -5.33
C SER A 72 -2.42 -5.66 -6.57
N VAL A 73 -1.86 -6.78 -7.04
CA VAL A 73 -1.04 -6.84 -8.26
C VAL A 73 -1.88 -7.35 -9.42
N PHE A 74 -1.86 -6.65 -10.53
CA PHE A 74 -2.58 -7.05 -11.75
C PHE A 74 -1.60 -7.19 -12.90
N THR A 75 -1.72 -8.30 -13.63
CA THR A 75 -0.92 -8.60 -14.82
C THR A 75 -1.83 -8.98 -15.99
N SER A 76 -1.40 -8.69 -17.22
CA SER A 76 -2.11 -9.07 -18.43
C SER A 76 -1.96 -10.57 -18.69
N LEU A 77 -3.07 -11.27 -18.85
CA LEU A 77 -3.10 -12.71 -19.13
C LEU A 77 -2.45 -13.08 -20.49
N ASN A 78 -2.30 -12.11 -21.38
CA ASN A 78 -1.84 -12.34 -22.76
C ASN A 78 -0.31 -12.35 -22.92
N GLY A 79 0.45 -12.17 -21.84
CA GLY A 79 1.92 -12.26 -21.87
C GLY A 79 2.40 -13.65 -21.49
N ASP A 80 3.34 -14.24 -22.23
CA ASP A 80 3.84 -15.60 -21.96
C ASP A 80 4.45 -15.80 -20.55
N ASP A 81 4.72 -14.72 -19.82
CA ASP A 81 5.39 -14.71 -18.50
C ASP A 81 4.51 -14.17 -17.36
N TYR A 82 3.18 -14.16 -17.53
CA TYR A 82 2.24 -13.55 -16.56
C TYR A 82 2.42 -14.09 -15.13
N ASP A 83 2.70 -15.39 -14.98
CA ASP A 83 2.79 -16.06 -13.67
C ASP A 83 4.08 -15.70 -12.91
N ASN A 84 5.22 -15.65 -13.60
CA ASN A 84 6.46 -15.22 -12.97
C ASN A 84 6.44 -13.72 -12.67
N ALA A 85 5.89 -12.91 -13.59
CA ALA A 85 5.81 -11.47 -13.41
C ALA A 85 4.96 -11.08 -12.19
N GLN A 86 3.80 -11.73 -11.98
CA GLN A 86 2.99 -11.47 -10.79
C GLN A 86 3.73 -11.86 -9.50
N LEU A 87 4.37 -13.03 -9.47
CA LEU A 87 5.02 -13.54 -8.27
C LEU A 87 6.24 -12.69 -7.90
N GLN A 88 7.08 -12.33 -8.87
CA GLN A 88 8.23 -11.44 -8.64
C GLN A 88 7.81 -10.05 -8.16
N THR A 89 6.66 -9.56 -8.65
CA THR A 89 6.11 -8.28 -8.21
C THR A 89 5.61 -8.37 -6.76
N ILE A 90 4.92 -9.45 -6.41
CA ILE A 90 4.47 -9.71 -5.03
C ILE A 90 5.68 -9.80 -4.09
N ASP A 91 6.72 -10.55 -4.46
CA ASP A 91 7.95 -10.67 -3.65
C ASP A 91 8.64 -9.31 -3.47
N SER A 92 8.66 -8.48 -4.53
CA SER A 92 9.20 -7.12 -4.47
C SER A 92 8.41 -6.24 -3.50
N VAL A 93 7.07 -6.30 -3.53
CA VAL A 93 6.21 -5.58 -2.59
C VAL A 93 6.44 -6.07 -1.15
N LEU A 94 6.51 -7.38 -0.92
CA LEU A 94 6.78 -7.95 0.40
C LEU A 94 8.16 -7.55 0.93
N SER A 95 9.17 -7.49 0.05
CA SER A 95 10.52 -7.05 0.41
C SER A 95 10.56 -5.60 0.91
N ALA A 96 9.65 -4.75 0.41
CA ALA A 96 9.49 -3.36 0.82
C ALA A 96 8.75 -3.20 2.16
N PHE A 97 7.89 -4.17 2.50
CA PHE A 97 7.10 -4.20 3.74
C PHE A 97 7.52 -5.38 4.63
N GLN A 98 8.76 -5.30 5.14
CA GLN A 98 9.33 -6.34 5.99
C GLN A 98 8.55 -6.48 7.31
N TYR A 99 8.38 -7.72 7.76
CA TYR A 99 7.79 -8.00 9.06
C TYR A 99 8.57 -7.28 10.18
N ASN A 100 7.84 -6.73 11.15
CA ASN A 100 8.40 -5.99 12.29
C ASN A 100 9.21 -4.72 11.90
N SER A 101 8.93 -4.13 10.75
CA SER A 101 9.46 -2.82 10.37
C SER A 101 8.51 -1.68 10.76
N SER A 102 9.08 -0.51 11.07
CA SER A 102 8.33 0.71 11.37
C SER A 102 8.58 1.76 10.29
N THR A 103 7.53 2.33 9.72
CA THR A 103 7.62 3.49 8.82
C THR A 103 7.06 4.73 9.47
N VAL A 104 7.71 5.88 9.24
CA VAL A 104 7.31 7.18 9.78
C VAL A 104 7.26 8.22 8.67
N TYR A 105 6.19 9.00 8.64
CA TYR A 105 6.08 10.13 7.72
C TYR A 105 6.68 11.38 8.39
N ASN A 106 7.68 12.01 7.76
CA ASN A 106 8.28 13.28 8.17
C ASN A 106 8.60 13.36 9.68
N THR A 107 9.47 12.47 10.18
CA THR A 107 10.07 12.55 11.53
C THR A 107 9.08 12.60 12.70
N GLN A 108 7.95 11.88 12.60
CA GLN A 108 7.16 11.59 13.80
C GLN A 108 7.95 10.63 14.69
N LYS A 109 8.64 11.17 15.69
CA LYS A 109 9.11 10.42 16.86
C LYS A 109 7.92 10.08 17.76
#